data_AF-A0A2T5JKI7-F1
#
_entry.id   AF-A0A2T5JKI7-F1
#
_cell.length_a   1.000
_cell.length_b   1.000
_cell.length_c   1.000
_cell.angle_alpha   90.00
_cell.angle_beta   90.00
_cell.angle_gamma   90.00
#
_symmetry.space_group_name_H-M   'P 1'
#
loop_
_entity.id
_entity.type
_entity.pdbx_description
1 polymer ?
#
loop_
_entity_poly.entity_id
_entity_poly.type
_entity_poly.pdbx_seq_one_letter_code
_entity_poly.pdbx_strand_id
1 'polypeptide(L)' 'MANANSTPVSDKTLDARDLLEEASHIAKFIQGVSLNHEIHLEPGEVTGFYFILQDLIGRIDKANLLLDDREEVQA' A
#
# COMPACT_ATOMS: atom_id res chain seq x y z
N MET A 1 -21.05 -28.79 -21.05
CA MET A 1 -19.62 -28.57 -20.74
C MET A 1 -19.44 -27.09 -20.43
N ALA A 2 -19.33 -26.73 -19.15
CA ALA A 2 -19.12 -25.35 -18.73
C ALA A 2 -17.62 -25.10 -18.60
N ASN A 3 -17.05 -24.27 -19.47
CA ASN A 3 -15.68 -23.80 -19.36
C ASN A 3 -15.67 -22.60 -18.40
N ALA A 4 -15.54 -22.87 -17.10
CA ALA A 4 -15.40 -21.85 -16.07
C ALA A 4 -13.91 -21.57 -15.82
N ASN A 5 -13.20 -21.09 -16.83
CA ASN A 5 -11.89 -20.48 -16.64
C ASN A 5 -12.08 -18.99 -16.31
N SER A 6 -12.78 -18.73 -15.19
CA SER A 6 -13.01 -17.39 -14.65
C SER A 6 -11.81 -17.01 -13.77
N THR A 7 -10.64 -16.80 -14.36
CA THR A 7 -9.63 -15.98 -13.69
C THR A 7 -10.24 -14.59 -13.51
N PRO A 8 -10.37 -14.07 -12.28
CA PRO A 8 -10.78 -12.69 -12.11
C PRO A 8 -9.70 -11.84 -12.77
N VAL A 9 -10.07 -11.12 -13.83
CA VAL A 9 -9.24 -10.02 -14.32
C VAL A 9 -9.32 -9.00 -13.20
N SER A 10 -8.36 -8.98 -12.27
CA SER A 10 -8.33 -7.92 -11.28
C SER A 10 -8.10 -6.62 -12.05
N ASP A 11 -8.96 -5.64 -11.79
CA ASP A 11 -8.77 -4.32 -12.36
C ASP A 11 -7.57 -3.74 -11.65
N LYS A 12 -6.41 -3.68 -12.32
CA LYS A 12 -5.16 -3.13 -11.76
C LYS A 12 -5.38 -1.77 -11.08
N THR A 13 -6.36 -1.00 -11.57
CA THR A 13 -6.78 0.28 -10.98
C THR A 13 -7.47 0.11 -9.64
N LEU A 14 -8.34 -0.89 -9.53
CA LEU A 14 -9.01 -1.24 -8.28
C LEU A 14 -7.99 -1.75 -7.26
N ASP A 15 -7.08 -2.64 -7.68
CA ASP A 15 -6.02 -3.15 -6.81
C ASP A 15 -5.07 -2.03 -6.34
N ALA A 16 -4.68 -1.11 -7.24
CA ALA A 16 -3.89 0.06 -6.88
C ALA A 16 -4.64 0.98 -5.91
N ARG A 17 -5.95 1.18 -6.13
CA ARG A 17 -6.79 1.96 -5.21
C ARG A 17 -6.83 1.32 -3.83
N ASP A 18 -7.05 0.01 -3.75
CA ASP A 18 -7.13 -0.71 -2.48
C ASP A 18 -5.80 -0.59 -1.70
N LEU A 19 -4.66 -0.77 -2.39
CA LEU A 19 -3.33 -0.55 -1.82
C LEU A 19 -3.12 0.87 -1.28
N LEU A 20 -3.58 1.89 -2.03
CA LEU A 20 -3.49 3.29 -1.61
C LEU A 20 -4.44 3.61 -0.45
N GLU A 21 -5.62 3.01 -0.41
CA GLU A 21 -6.58 3.16 0.69
C GLU A 21 -6.02 2.59 1.99
N GLU A 22 -5.43 1.39 1.94
CA GLU A 22 -4.74 0.77 3.06
C GLU A 22 -3.53 1.58 3.52
N ALA A 23 -2.69 2.04 2.58
CA ALA A 23 -1.57 2.94 2.88
C ALA A 23 -2.05 4.22 3.57
N SER A 24 -3.19 4.78 3.15
CA SER A 24 -3.77 5.97 3.77
C SER A 24 -4.16 5.74 5.24
N HIS A 25 -4.67 4.55 5.57
CA HIS A 25 -5.03 4.20 6.94
C HIS A 25 -3.80 4.11 7.84
N ILE A 26 -2.73 3.48 7.35
CA ILE A 26 -1.45 3.40 8.08
C ILE A 26 -0.85 4.80 8.28
N ALA A 27 -0.85 5.64 7.24
CA ALA A 27 -0.33 7.00 7.31
C ALA A 27 -1.12 7.87 8.31
N LYS A 28 -2.46 7.79 8.30
CA LYS A 28 -3.32 8.48 9.28
C LYS A 28 -3.08 8.01 10.70
N PHE A 29 -2.87 6.71 10.91
CA PHE A 29 -2.52 6.17 12.21
C PHE A 29 -1.20 6.76 12.70
N ILE A 30 -0.13 6.69 11.89
CA ILE A 30 1.18 7.24 12.25
C ILE A 30 1.06 8.73 12.57
N GLN A 31 0.42 9.50 11.68
CA GLN A 31 0.17 10.94 11.91
C GLN A 31 -0.58 11.19 13.23
N GLY A 32 -1.60 10.40 13.53
CA GLY A 32 -2.35 10.51 14.78
C GLY A 32 -1.50 10.25 16.01
N VAL A 33 -0.57 9.29 15.96
CA VAL A 33 0.36 9.04 17.07
C VAL A 33 1.40 10.17 17.16
N SER A 34 1.96 10.62 16.04
CA SER A 34 3.05 11.61 15.99
C SER A 34 2.63 13.03 16.33
N LEU A 35 1.39 13.43 16.04
CA LEU A 35 0.92 14.80 16.29
C LEU A 35 0.48 15.03 17.74
N ASN A 36 0.14 13.97 18.47
CA ASN A 36 -0.43 14.11 19.81
C ASN A 36 0.60 13.92 20.93
N HIS A 37 1.73 13.26 20.67
CA HIS A 37 2.77 12.99 21.66
C HIS A 37 4.16 12.92 21.02
N GLU A 38 5.20 13.33 21.74
CA GLU A 38 6.57 12.92 21.41
C GLU A 38 6.66 11.40 21.57
N ILE A 39 6.92 10.71 20.45
CA ILE A 39 7.03 9.26 20.46
C ILE A 39 8.43 8.88 20.96
N HIS A 40 8.51 8.27 22.13
CA HIS A 40 9.70 7.57 22.59
C HIS A 40 9.49 6.08 22.33
N LEU A 41 10.32 5.52 21.47
CA LEU A 41 10.29 4.10 21.11
C LEU A 41 11.52 3.43 21.73
N GLU A 42 11.29 2.32 22.43
CA GLU A 42 12.36 1.43 22.85
C GLU A 42 13.01 0.76 21.62
N PRO A 43 14.27 0.27 21.69
CA PRO A 43 14.97 -0.26 20.52
C PRO A 43 14.21 -1.36 19.74
N GLY A 44 13.45 -2.22 20.43
CA GLY A 44 12.59 -3.23 19.79
C GLY A 44 11.38 -2.62 19.07
N GLU A 45 10.82 -1.56 19.62
CA GLU A 45 9.67 -0.83 19.08
C GLU A 45 10.07 0.02 17.87
N VAL A 46 11.29 0.59 17.88
CA VAL A 46 11.88 1.27 16.70
C VAL A 46 11.93 0.33 15.50
N THR A 47 12.33 -0.92 15.73
CA THR A 47 12.39 -1.93 14.66
C THR A 47 10.99 -2.25 14.12
N GLY A 48 10.01 -2.41 15.00
CA GLY A 48 8.61 -2.62 14.60
C GLY A 48 8.06 -1.43 13.81
N PHE A 49 8.31 -0.21 14.29
CA PHE A 49 7.90 1.02 13.62
C PHE A 49 8.55 1.17 12.24
N TYR A 50 9.84 0.82 12.12
CA TYR A 50 10.52 0.78 10.84
C TYR A 50 9.82 -0.17 9.84
N PHE A 51 9.44 -1.38 10.26
CA PHE A 51 8.73 -2.31 9.38
C PHE A 51 7.34 -1.80 8.97
N ILE A 52 6.63 -1.08 9.84
CA ILE A 52 5.36 -0.44 9.49
C ILE A 52 5.57 0.64 8.41
N LEU A 53 6.62 1.46 8.54
CA LEU A 53 6.95 2.46 7.52
C LEU A 53 7.37 1.82 6.20
N GLN A 54 8.13 0.72 6.24
CA GLN A 54 8.50 -0.03 5.04
C GLN A 54 7.28 -0.67 4.36
N ASP A 55 6.33 -1.20 5.13
CA ASP A 55 5.07 -1.74 4.57
C ASP A 55 4.24 -0.63 3.90
N LEU A 56 4.14 0.54 4.53
CA LEU A 56 3.48 1.72 3.96
C LEU A 56 4.10 2.10 2.60
N ILE A 57 5.42 2.26 2.55
CA ILE A 57 6.16 2.58 1.32
C ILE A 57 5.94 1.50 0.27
N GLY A 58 6.06 0.22 0.66
CA GLY A 58 5.90 -0.90 -0.24
C GLY A 58 4.51 -0.99 -0.88
N ARG A 59 3.44 -0.59 -0.17
CA ARG A 59 2.09 -0.51 -0.75
C ARG A 59 1.96 0.61 -1.77
N ILE A 60 2.54 1.78 -1.48
CA ILE A 60 2.55 2.92 -2.40
C ILE A 60 3.33 2.57 -3.67
N ASP A 61 4.52 1.97 -3.54
CA ASP A 61 5.34 1.56 -4.68
C ASP A 61 4.64 0.52 -5.55
N LYS A 62 3.99 -0.48 -4.94
CA LYS A 62 3.18 -1.47 -5.68
C LYS A 62 2.01 -0.83 -6.41
N ALA A 63 1.32 0.12 -5.77
CA ALA A 63 0.22 0.84 -6.41
C ALA A 63 0.73 1.67 -7.60
N ASN A 64 1.87 2.35 -7.46
CA ASN A 64 2.49 3.08 -8.57
C ASN A 64 2.83 2.14 -9.73
N LEU A 65 3.46 0.99 -9.48
CA LEU A 65 3.76 0.01 -10.53
C LEU A 65 2.51 -0.48 -11.27
N LEU A 66 1.41 -0.72 -10.55
CA LEU A 66 0.13 -1.11 -11.17
C LEU A 66 -0.48 0.00 -12.05
N LEU A 67 -0.20 1.27 -11.73
CA LEU A 67 -0.69 2.44 -12.46
C LEU A 67 0.23 2.83 -13.62
N ASP A 68 1.54 2.67 -13.49
CA ASP A 68 2.57 2.99 -14.50
C ASP A 68 2.57 2.01 -15.68
N ASP A 69 2.08 0.78 -15.48
CA ASP A 69 1.77 -0.21 -16.53
C ASP A 69 0.77 0.30 -17.60
N ARG A 70 0.30 1.55 -17.50
CA ARG A 70 -0.58 2.23 -18.46
C ARG A 70 0.17 2.98 -19.58
N GLU A 71 1.49 3.14 -19.53
CA GLU A 71 2.22 3.88 -20.58
C GLU A 71 2.60 3.04 -21.82
N GLU A 72 2.48 1.71 -21.80
CA GLU A 72 2.84 0.89 -22.98
C GLU A 72 1.77 0.81 -24.09
N VAL A 73 0.64 1.52 -23.96
CA VAL A 73 -0.41 1.58 -25.01
C VAL A 73 -0.44 2.97 -25.66
N GLN A 74 0.69 3.40 -26.23
CA GLN A 74 0.79 4.48 -27.22
C GLN A 74 2.22 4.61 -27.78
N ALA A 75 2.65 3.65 -28.60
CA ALA A 75 3.79 3.82 -29.51
C ALA A 75 3.49 3.14 -30.86
#